data_AF-A0A2P4Y439-F1
#
_entry.id   AF-A0A2P4Y439-F1
#
_cell.length_a   1.000
_cell.length_b   1.000
_cell.length_c   1.000
_cell.angle_alpha   90.00
_cell.angle_beta   90.00
_cell.angle_gamma   90.00
#
_symmetry.space_group_name_H-M   'P 1'
#
loop_
_entity.id
_entity.type
_entity.pdbx_description
1 polymer ?
#
loop_
_entity_poly.entity_id
_entity_poly.type
_entity_poly.pdbx_seq_one_letter_code
_entity_poly.pdbx_strand_id
1 'polypeptide(L)'
;MYAVCSLVATFVVPGVGGLIVEVLGNIIELCQELEENEEMCSAVYKRLQFVSEELAKISDEEAMRQNQVLFMYGNTIANFLKFLQKQSKKSFIKRLASNRKVVAAIQDFNEDIDELYRLLNLVHIQEMTKWRKEWDEDRRKQEQMLLTIAANQQRIHADLQNKDNNLV
;
A
#
# COMPACT_ATOMS: atom_id res chain seq x y z
N MET A 1 8.51 -6.65 -27.26
CA MET A 1 9.20 -6.96 -26.00
C MET A 1 9.92 -5.69 -25.60
N TYR A 2 9.33 -4.88 -24.72
CA TYR A 2 10.00 -3.66 -24.25
C TYR A 2 11.13 -4.09 -23.32
N ALA A 3 12.35 -3.62 -23.57
CA ALA A 3 13.45 -3.83 -22.64
C ALA A 3 13.07 -3.13 -21.33
N VAL A 4 12.97 -3.89 -20.24
CA VAL A 4 12.77 -3.31 -18.91
C VAL A 4 13.97 -2.40 -18.63
N CYS A 5 13.73 -1.16 -18.22
CA CYS A 5 14.78 -0.25 -17.80
C CYS A 5 15.68 -0.94 -16.75
N SER A 6 16.96 -1.15 -17.09
CA SER A 6 17.93 -1.91 -16.27
C SER A 6 18.04 -1.31 -14.86
N LEU A 7 18.00 0.02 -14.78
CA LEU A 7 18.04 0.74 -13.53
C LEU A 7 16.86 0.42 -12.60
N VAL A 8 15.64 0.27 -13.12
CA VAL A 8 14.45 -0.10 -12.32
C VAL A 8 14.53 -1.55 -11.89
N ALA A 9 14.93 -2.44 -12.80
CA ALA A 9 15.02 -3.88 -12.52
C ALA A 9 16.06 -4.23 -11.45
N THR A 10 17.12 -3.43 -11.35
CA THR A 10 18.23 -3.65 -10.41
C THR A 10 18.15 -2.76 -9.16
N PHE A 11 17.13 -1.90 -9.06
CA PHE A 11 17.00 -0.99 -7.93
C PHE A 11 16.64 -1.74 -6.64
N VAL A 12 17.47 -1.51 -5.61
CA VAL A 12 17.28 -2.06 -4.27
C VAL A 12 16.51 -1.06 -3.42
N VAL A 13 15.38 -1.50 -2.86
CA VAL A 13 14.51 -0.66 -2.05
C VAL A 13 15.22 -0.22 -0.75
N PRO A 14 15.38 1.09 -0.51
CA PRO A 14 16.09 1.62 0.66
C PRO A 14 15.49 1.13 1.98
N GLY A 15 16.35 0.66 2.89
CA GLY A 15 15.94 0.18 4.21
C GLY A 15 15.10 -1.10 4.22
N VAL A 16 14.93 -1.76 3.07
CA VAL A 16 14.31 -3.09 2.94
C VAL A 16 15.34 -4.10 2.39
N GLY A 17 16.08 -3.74 1.35
CA GLY A 17 17.16 -4.55 0.78
C GLY A 17 16.75 -5.50 -0.36
N GLY A 18 15.45 -5.61 -0.68
CA GLY A 18 14.94 -6.38 -1.82
C GLY A 18 14.74 -5.54 -3.09
N LEU A 19 14.61 -6.21 -4.24
CA LEU A 19 14.28 -5.56 -5.51
C LEU A 19 12.82 -5.06 -5.50
N ILE A 20 12.51 -4.04 -6.30
CA ILE A 20 11.15 -3.48 -6.42
C ILE A 20 10.10 -4.58 -6.62
N VAL A 21 10.35 -5.52 -7.56
CA VAL A 21 9.42 -6.60 -7.89
C VAL A 21 9.14 -7.53 -6.70
N GLU A 22 10.19 -7.88 -5.94
CA GLU A 22 10.08 -8.74 -4.76
C GLU A 22 9.30 -8.04 -3.65
N VAL A 23 9.60 -6.76 -3.43
CA VAL A 23 8.95 -5.96 -2.39
C VAL A 23 7.48 -5.70 -2.71
N LEU A 24 7.13 -5.46 -3.97
CA LEU A 24 5.74 -5.34 -4.41
C LEU A 24 4.98 -6.66 -4.23
N GLY A 25 5.61 -7.81 -4.51
CA GLY A 25 5.06 -9.13 -4.22
C GLY A 25 4.69 -9.30 -2.74
N ASN A 26 5.60 -8.94 -1.84
CA ASN A 26 5.34 -9.00 -0.39
C ASN A 26 4.22 -8.04 0.05
N ILE A 27 4.09 -6.88 -0.60
CA ILE A 27 3.04 -5.91 -0.27
C ILE A 27 1.66 -6.49 -0.57
N ILE A 28 1.44 -7.09 -1.75
CA ILE A 28 0.12 -7.61 -2.10
C ILE A 28 -0.30 -8.77 -1.19
N GLU A 29 0.63 -9.62 -0.77
CA GLU A 29 0.38 -10.68 0.21
C GLU A 29 -0.05 -10.08 1.56
N LEU A 30 0.65 -9.08 2.06
CA LEU A 30 0.31 -8.42 3.33
C LEU A 30 -1.01 -7.63 3.26
N CYS A 31 -1.41 -7.12 2.10
CA CYS A 31 -2.71 -6.48 1.92
C CYS A 31 -3.85 -7.45 2.24
N GLN A 32 -3.72 -8.72 1.83
CA GLN A 32 -4.72 -9.78 2.05
C GLN A 32 -4.84 -10.19 3.53
N GLU A 33 -3.80 -9.97 4.33
CA GLU A 33 -3.84 -10.22 5.79
C GLU A 33 -4.64 -9.15 6.55
N LEU A 34 -4.91 -8.00 5.93
CA LEU A 34 -5.62 -6.87 6.51
C LEU A 34 -7.06 -6.81 6.01
N GLU A 35 -7.83 -7.88 6.22
CA GLU A 35 -9.22 -8.06 5.74
C GLU A 35 -10.07 -6.78 5.85
N GLU A 36 -10.02 -6.07 6.98
CA GLU A 36 -10.86 -4.88 7.21
C GLU A 36 -10.46 -3.64 6.38
N ASN A 37 -9.30 -3.66 5.74
CA ASN A 37 -8.76 -2.60 4.90
C ASN A 37 -8.20 -3.16 3.56
N GLU A 38 -8.49 -4.41 3.21
CA GLU A 38 -7.86 -5.13 2.10
C GLU A 38 -8.05 -4.39 0.77
N GLU A 39 -9.30 -3.97 0.46
CA GLU A 39 -9.61 -3.25 -0.78
C GLU A 39 -8.79 -1.95 -0.89
N MET A 40 -8.73 -1.18 0.21
CA MET A 40 -8.04 0.11 0.25
C MET A 40 -6.51 -0.06 0.15
N CYS A 41 -5.95 -1.06 0.84
CA CYS A 41 -4.53 -1.40 0.75
C CYS A 41 -4.17 -1.93 -0.65
N SER A 42 -5.04 -2.74 -1.24
CA SER A 42 -4.88 -3.26 -2.61
C SER A 42 -4.94 -2.15 -3.66
N ALA A 43 -5.74 -1.10 -3.43
CA ALA A 43 -5.76 0.08 -4.29
C ALA A 43 -4.41 0.82 -4.27
N VAL A 44 -3.80 1.01 -3.10
CA VAL A 44 -2.44 1.58 -2.97
C VAL A 44 -1.42 0.71 -3.72
N TYR A 45 -1.47 -0.61 -3.53
CA TYR A 45 -0.60 -1.55 -4.25
C TYR A 45 -0.70 -1.38 -5.78
N LYS A 46 -1.92 -1.34 -6.34
CA LYS A 46 -2.11 -1.18 -7.79
C LYS A 46 -1.48 0.09 -8.33
N ARG A 47 -1.54 1.17 -7.55
CA ARG A 47 -0.90 2.43 -7.91
C ARG A 47 0.62 2.36 -7.83
N LEU A 48 1.17 1.72 -6.80
CA LEU A 48 2.62 1.47 -6.72
C LEU A 48 3.10 0.59 -7.88
N GLN A 49 2.32 -0.42 -8.26
CA GLN A 49 2.61 -1.27 -9.41
C GLN A 49 2.62 -0.44 -10.71
N PHE A 50 1.62 0.42 -10.90
CA PHE A 50 1.55 1.32 -12.04
C PHE A 50 2.78 2.26 -12.12
N VAL A 51 3.23 2.83 -10.99
CA VAL A 51 4.48 3.60 -10.95
C VAL A 51 5.67 2.76 -11.44
N SER A 52 5.79 1.50 -11.01
CA SER A 52 6.86 0.61 -11.47
C SER A 52 6.83 0.39 -12.99
N GLU A 53 5.63 0.22 -13.54
CA GLU A 53 5.42 -0.01 -14.97
C GLU A 53 5.77 1.23 -15.79
N GLU A 54 5.44 2.42 -15.32
CA GLU A 54 5.80 3.68 -15.97
C GLU A 54 7.30 3.97 -15.88
N LEU A 55 7.91 3.74 -14.71
CA LEU A 55 9.36 3.85 -14.53
C LEU A 55 10.12 2.91 -15.48
N ALA A 56 9.62 1.69 -15.69
CA ALA A 56 10.25 0.71 -16.58
C ALA A 56 10.26 1.13 -18.06
N LYS A 57 9.39 2.08 -18.45
CA LYS A 57 9.30 2.61 -19.83
C LYS A 57 10.27 3.77 -20.08
N ILE A 58 10.86 4.35 -19.04
CA ILE A 58 11.79 5.48 -19.18
C ILE A 58 13.14 4.97 -19.65
N SER A 59 13.61 5.48 -20.79
CA SER A 59 14.92 5.16 -21.36
C SER A 59 16.04 6.11 -20.90
N ASP A 60 15.70 7.31 -20.43
CA ASP A 60 16.65 8.29 -19.92
C ASP A 60 16.98 8.03 -18.44
N GLU A 61 17.91 7.11 -18.23
CA GLU A 61 18.37 6.76 -16.88
C GLU A 61 19.04 7.93 -16.15
N GLU A 62 19.64 8.88 -16.87
CA GLU A 62 20.34 10.00 -16.26
C GLU A 62 19.35 11.01 -15.69
N ALA A 63 18.30 11.32 -16.43
CA ALA A 63 17.19 12.12 -15.93
C ALA A 63 16.52 11.45 -14.70
N MET A 64 16.36 10.13 -14.70
CA MET A 64 15.82 9.40 -13.54
C MET A 64 16.70 9.51 -12.30
N ARG A 65 18.03 9.42 -12.46
CA ARG A 65 18.99 9.59 -11.35
C ARG A 65 18.94 11.00 -10.78
N GLN A 66 18.89 12.01 -11.65
CA GLN A 66 18.88 13.42 -11.24
C GLN A 66 17.57 13.83 -10.56
N ASN A 67 16.43 13.36 -11.04
CA ASN A 67 15.12 13.71 -10.48
C ASN A 67 14.79 12.98 -9.17
N GLN A 68 15.67 12.09 -8.67
CA GLN A 68 15.49 11.30 -7.45
C GLN A 68 14.19 10.47 -7.39
N VAL A 69 13.47 10.35 -8.51
CA VAL A 69 12.13 9.77 -8.55
C VAL A 69 12.14 8.29 -8.15
N LEU A 70 13.18 7.56 -8.52
CA LEU A 70 13.37 6.16 -8.15
C LEU A 70 13.66 6.00 -6.64
N PHE A 71 14.39 6.95 -6.05
CA PHE A 71 14.64 6.97 -4.60
C PHE A 71 13.36 7.31 -3.82
N MET A 72 12.60 8.31 -4.26
CA MET A 72 11.31 8.65 -3.66
C MET A 72 10.33 7.47 -3.75
N TYR A 73 10.24 6.84 -4.92
CA TYR A 73 9.42 5.64 -5.12
C TYR A 73 9.85 4.50 -4.18
N GLY A 74 11.16 4.23 -4.09
CA GLY A 74 11.71 3.26 -3.15
C GLY A 74 11.31 3.54 -1.69
N ASN A 75 11.36 4.80 -1.26
CA ASN A 75 10.95 5.18 0.09
C ASN A 75 9.45 5.00 0.31
N THR A 76 8.60 5.37 -0.65
CA THR A 76 7.15 5.16 -0.56
C THR A 76 6.81 3.68 -0.41
N ILE A 77 7.42 2.81 -1.23
CA ILE A 77 7.27 1.36 -1.10
C ILE A 77 7.73 0.87 0.27
N ALA A 78 8.92 1.29 0.72
CA ALA A 78 9.48 0.85 1.98
C ALA A 78 8.60 1.24 3.18
N ASN A 79 8.07 2.47 3.16
CA ASN A 79 7.18 2.98 4.19
C ASN A 79 5.84 2.25 4.20
N PHE A 80 5.29 1.95 3.02
CA PHE A 80 4.04 1.20 2.92
C PHE A 80 4.21 -0.25 3.39
N LEU A 81 5.29 -0.93 2.98
CA LEU A 81 5.62 -2.27 3.48
C LEU A 81 5.73 -2.28 5.01
N LYS A 82 6.49 -1.35 5.60
CA LYS A 82 6.64 -1.23 7.05
C LYS A 82 5.31 -0.98 7.75
N PHE A 83 4.44 -0.17 7.13
CA PHE A 83 3.09 0.06 7.63
C PHE A 83 2.28 -1.24 7.65
N LEU A 84 2.23 -1.99 6.54
CA LEU A 84 1.51 -3.25 6.45
C LEU A 84 2.01 -4.28 7.47
N GLN A 85 3.34 -4.48 7.55
CA GLN A 85 3.97 -5.37 8.53
C GLN A 85 3.65 -4.98 9.98
N LYS A 86 3.51 -3.68 10.26
CA LYS A 86 3.12 -3.20 11.59
C LYS A 86 1.66 -3.47 11.88
N GLN A 87 0.78 -3.35 10.87
CA GLN A 87 -0.64 -3.66 11.05
C GLN A 87 -0.87 -5.16 11.17
N SER A 88 -0.22 -6.01 10.37
CA SER A 88 -0.44 -7.47 10.41
C SER A 88 -0.08 -8.08 11.78
N LYS A 89 0.91 -7.51 12.47
CA LYS A 89 1.28 -7.88 13.84
C LYS A 89 0.25 -7.48 14.92
N LYS A 90 -0.71 -6.61 14.61
CA LYS A 90 -1.75 -6.22 15.57
C LYS A 90 -2.92 -7.20 15.48
N SER A 91 -3.47 -7.56 16.65
CA SER A 91 -4.74 -8.28 16.70
C SER A 91 -5.84 -7.48 16.03
N PHE A 92 -6.85 -8.19 15.55
CA PHE A 92 -7.96 -7.62 14.82
C PHE A 92 -8.65 -6.49 15.61
N ILE A 93 -8.91 -6.69 16.92
CA ILE A 93 -9.50 -5.66 17.78
C ILE A 93 -8.62 -4.40 17.88
N LYS A 94 -7.30 -4.54 17.96
CA LYS A 94 -6.39 -3.38 18.01
C LYS A 94 -6.42 -2.60 16.70
N ARG A 95 -6.56 -3.28 15.56
CA ARG A 95 -6.69 -2.62 14.26
C ARG A 95 -8.02 -1.88 14.16
N LEU A 96 -9.13 -2.53 14.53
CA LEU A 96 -10.45 -1.90 14.61
C LEU A 96 -10.44 -0.61 15.46
N ALA A 97 -9.90 -0.66 16.68
CA ALA A 97 -9.84 0.49 17.57
C ALA A 97 -8.99 1.65 17.02
N SER A 98 -7.99 1.33 16.19
CA SER A 98 -7.12 2.31 15.54
C SER A 98 -7.49 2.60 14.09
N ASN A 99 -8.64 2.11 13.60
CA ASN A 99 -8.91 2.02 12.18
C ASN A 99 -8.95 3.38 11.49
N ARG A 100 -9.50 4.41 12.15
CA ARG A 100 -9.47 5.78 11.63
C ARG A 100 -8.04 6.26 11.29
N LYS A 101 -7.05 5.87 12.10
CA LYS A 101 -5.64 6.20 11.85
C LYS A 101 -5.04 5.34 10.73
N VAL A 102 -5.50 4.10 10.59
CA VAL A 102 -5.10 3.19 9.51
C VAL A 102 -5.60 3.73 8.18
N VAL A 103 -6.89 4.06 8.08
CA VAL A 103 -7.51 4.67 6.90
C VAL A 103 -6.84 6.00 6.53
N ALA A 104 -6.59 6.88 7.50
CA ALA A 104 -5.87 8.14 7.23
C ALA A 104 -4.47 7.88 6.64
N ALA A 105 -3.71 6.94 7.21
CA ALA A 105 -2.39 6.60 6.67
C ALA A 105 -2.46 6.03 5.24
N ILE A 106 -3.48 5.20 4.93
CA ILE A 106 -3.68 4.70 3.56
C ILE A 106 -3.99 5.85 2.59
N GLN A 107 -4.70 6.89 3.04
CA GLN A 107 -4.91 8.10 2.25
C GLN A 107 -3.59 8.84 2.00
N ASP A 108 -2.79 9.02 3.05
CA ASP A 108 -1.49 9.70 2.95
C ASP A 108 -0.58 9.00 1.91
N PHE A 109 -0.57 7.65 1.89
CA PHE A 109 0.17 6.91 0.86
C PHE A 109 -0.36 7.16 -0.57
N ASN A 110 -1.67 7.31 -0.74
CA ASN A 110 -2.23 7.68 -2.03
C ASN A 110 -1.81 9.09 -2.46
N GLU A 111 -1.66 10.02 -1.52
CA GLU A 111 -1.19 11.38 -1.78
C GLU A 111 0.32 11.42 -2.08
N ASP A 112 1.12 10.62 -1.39
CA ASP A 112 2.54 10.42 -1.72
C ASP A 112 2.73 9.89 -3.14
N ILE A 113 1.85 8.98 -3.59
CA ILE A 113 1.90 8.45 -4.96
C ILE A 113 1.42 9.49 -5.99
N ASP A 114 0.50 10.39 -5.64
CA ASP A 114 0.16 11.53 -6.52
C ASP A 114 1.40 12.40 -6.79
N GLU A 115 2.27 12.57 -5.80
CA GLU A 115 3.53 13.31 -5.98
C GLU A 115 4.49 12.59 -6.93
N LEU A 116 4.60 11.26 -6.83
CA LEU A 116 5.37 10.47 -7.79
C LEU A 116 4.84 10.61 -9.21
N TYR A 117 3.51 10.64 -9.40
CA TYR A 117 2.91 10.89 -10.70
C TYR A 117 3.25 12.28 -11.25
N ARG A 118 3.30 13.31 -10.40
CA ARG A 118 3.74 14.65 -10.82
C ARG A 118 5.18 14.65 -11.30
N LEU A 119 6.09 14.02 -10.56
CA LEU A 119 7.51 13.93 -10.92
C LEU A 119 7.76 13.16 -12.21
N LEU A 120 6.93 12.15 -12.50
CA LEU A 120 6.97 11.40 -13.75
C LEU A 120 6.23 12.09 -14.90
N ASN A 121 5.69 13.29 -14.68
CA ASN A 121 4.85 14.02 -15.62
C ASN A 121 3.63 13.20 -16.11
N LEU A 122 3.11 12.33 -15.25
CA LEU A 122 1.95 11.47 -15.45
C LEU A 122 0.65 12.17 -14.99
N VAL A 123 0.69 13.48 -14.80
CA VAL A 123 -0.41 14.29 -14.24
C VAL A 123 -1.69 14.25 -15.05
N HIS A 124 -1.61 13.86 -16.32
CA HIS A 124 -2.75 13.70 -17.22
C HIS A 124 -3.36 12.29 -17.21
N ILE A 125 -2.80 11.37 -16.43
CA ILE A 125 -3.24 9.97 -16.42
C ILE A 125 -4.48 9.81 -15.53
N GLN A 126 -5.43 9.01 -16.04
CA GLN A 126 -6.73 8.77 -15.41
C GLN A 126 -6.60 8.28 -13.96
N GLU A 127 -5.53 7.55 -13.63
CA GLU A 127 -5.18 7.06 -12.30
C GLU A 127 -5.30 8.13 -11.20
N MET A 128 -4.87 9.38 -11.43
CA MET A 128 -4.96 10.47 -10.44
C MET A 128 -6.41 10.85 -10.09
N THR A 129 -7.32 10.78 -11.06
CA THR A 129 -8.73 11.13 -10.86
C THR A 129 -9.54 9.90 -10.43
N LYS A 130 -9.14 8.72 -10.91
CA LYS A 130 -9.79 7.44 -10.63
C LYS A 130 -9.69 7.07 -9.15
N TRP A 131 -8.50 7.12 -8.56
CA TRP A 131 -8.33 6.70 -7.17
C TRP A 131 -9.17 7.55 -6.21
N ARG A 132 -9.32 8.86 -6.46
CA ARG A 132 -10.12 9.74 -5.61
C ARG A 132 -11.60 9.37 -5.61
N LYS A 133 -12.11 8.88 -6.74
CA LYS A 133 -13.49 8.39 -6.84
C LYS A 133 -13.65 7.03 -6.16
N GLU A 134 -12.72 6.12 -6.41
CA GLU A 134 -12.68 4.78 -5.79
C GLU A 134 -12.53 4.88 -4.27
N TRP A 135 -11.76 5.86 -3.77
CA TRP A 135 -11.53 6.08 -2.34
C TRP A 135 -12.81 6.28 -1.53
N ASP A 136 -13.75 7.10 -2.04
CA ASP A 136 -15.01 7.34 -1.33
C ASP A 136 -15.90 6.09 -1.31
N GLU A 137 -15.82 5.24 -2.33
CA GLU A 137 -16.52 3.96 -2.40
C GLU A 137 -15.91 2.94 -1.46
N ASP A 138 -14.58 2.78 -1.51
CA ASP A 138 -13.86 1.83 -0.68
C ASP A 138 -13.97 2.21 0.80
N ARG A 139 -13.88 3.50 1.14
CA ARG A 139 -14.15 3.98 2.51
C ARG A 139 -15.57 3.65 2.97
N ARG A 140 -16.58 3.83 2.11
CA ARG A 140 -17.97 3.47 2.46
C ARG A 140 -18.15 1.99 2.71
N LYS A 141 -17.57 1.13 1.87
CA LYS A 141 -17.60 -0.33 2.07
C LYS A 141 -16.88 -0.74 3.35
N GLN A 142 -15.72 -0.13 3.60
CA GLN A 142 -14.92 -0.31 4.81
C GLN A 142 -15.76 0.02 6.05
N GLU A 143 -16.40 1.19 6.10
CA GLU A 143 -17.30 1.59 7.19
C GLU A 143 -18.46 0.61 7.39
N GLN A 144 -19.09 0.16 6.30
CA GLN A 144 -20.19 -0.82 6.37
C GLN A 144 -19.73 -2.19 6.88
N MET A 145 -18.52 -2.61 6.52
CA MET A 145 -17.90 -3.82 7.02
C MET A 145 -17.64 -3.73 8.53
N LEU A 146 -17.10 -2.59 9.02
CA LEU A 146 -16.90 -2.38 10.46
C LEU A 146 -18.21 -2.48 11.25
N LEU A 147 -19.30 -1.88 10.73
CA LEU A 147 -20.62 -1.95 11.36
C LEU A 147 -21.14 -3.39 11.43
N THR A 148 -20.96 -4.15 10.35
CA THR A 148 -21.31 -5.58 10.29
C THR A 148 -20.51 -6.39 11.30
N ILE A 149 -19.23 -6.11 11.45
CA ILE A 149 -18.35 -6.81 12.40
C ILE A 149 -18.70 -6.44 13.84
N ALA A 150 -19.00 -5.17 14.11
CA ALA A 150 -19.45 -4.74 15.43
C ALA A 150 -20.77 -5.41 15.84
N ALA A 151 -21.66 -5.68 14.87
CA ALA A 151 -22.89 -6.43 15.09
C ALA A 151 -22.64 -7.95 15.29
N ASN A 152 -21.55 -8.49 14.73
CA ASN A 152 -21.19 -9.91 14.81
C ASN A 152 -20.24 -10.20 15.99
N GLN A 153 -20.82 -10.39 17.18
CA GLN A 153 -20.11 -10.65 18.44
C GLN A 153 -19.15 -11.86 18.40
N GLN A 154 -19.40 -12.87 17.56
CA GLN A 154 -18.61 -14.11 17.51
C GLN A 154 -17.14 -13.89 17.10
N ARG A 155 -16.85 -13.01 16.14
CA ARG A 155 -15.45 -12.70 15.72
C ARG A 155 -14.70 -11.94 16.82
N ILE A 156 -15.40 -11.01 17.49
CA ILE A 156 -14.85 -10.26 18.62
C ILE A 156 -14.52 -11.22 19.77
N HIS A 157 -15.42 -12.17 20.07
CA HIS A 157 -15.20 -13.19 21.09
C HIS A 157 -14.04 -14.14 20.75
N ALA A 158 -13.88 -14.55 19.49
CA ALA A 158 -12.77 -15.41 19.06
C ALA A 158 -11.39 -14.72 19.21
N ASP A 159 -11.25 -13.43 18.85
CA ASP A 159 -10.00 -12.67 19.02
C ASP A 159 -9.68 -12.42 20.51
N LEU A 160 -10.71 -12.30 21.36
CA LEU A 160 -10.55 -12.19 22.82
C LEU A 160 -10.06 -13.52 23.43
N GLN A 161 -10.64 -14.66 23.05
CA GLN A 161 -10.26 -15.99 23.56
C GLN A 161 -8.84 -16.42 23.13
N ASN A 162 -8.39 -16.04 21.94
CA ASN A 162 -7.03 -16.33 21.47
C ASN A 162 -5.93 -15.63 22.29
N LYS A 163 -6.24 -14.58 23.05
CA LYS A 163 -5.29 -13.95 23.98
C LYS A 163 -5.12 -14.70 25.29
N ASP A 164 -6.16 -15.34 25.79
CA ASP A 164 -6.10 -16.07 27.06
C ASP A 164 -5.20 -17.31 26.94
N ASN A 165 -5.08 -17.88 25.73
CA ASN A 165 -4.21 -19.02 25.46
C ASN A 165 -2.73 -18.67 25.18
N ASN A 166 -2.37 -17.39 25.06
CA ASN A 166 -0.99 -16.93 24.85
C ASN A 166 -0.35 -16.33 26.13
N LEU A 167 -0.97 -16.57 27.29
CA LEU A 167 -0.51 -16.15 28.62
C LEU A 167 -0.27 -17.34 29.57
N VAL A 168 -0.19 -18.58 29.05
CA VAL A 168 0.16 -19.79 29.81
C VAL A 168 1.50 -20.34 29.32
#